data_AF-A0A137NT83-F1
#
_entry.id   AF-A0A137NT83-F1
#
_cell.length_a   1.000
_cell.length_b   1.000
_cell.length_c   1.000
_cell.angle_alpha   90.00
_cell.angle_beta   90.00
_cell.angle_gamma   90.00
#
_symmetry.space_group_name_H-M   'P 1'
#
loop_
_entity.id
_entity.type
_entity.pdbx_description
1 polymer ?
#
loop_
_entity_poly.entity_id
_entity_poly.type
_entity_poly.pdbx_seq_one_letter_code
_entity_poly.pdbx_strand_id
1 'polypeptide(L)'
;MKFIALFTAGVLSFPFPFPGIGYMKSGSRLQRSNQGSHPRYMNSGAEPKFSKDHGRKNPVKEAFLHTWSGYKKYGATLVDSLTTLWLMDFKDEFKYSVDSIKKIDFTVSNEMINYLEITISYLGGLTGAYDLSGEDVLLKQAIVLADQLLLTFETPSGYPVTEFIFGKGPIPGRVIIAIVAIRTCQLEFTRLTQITKDKKYEEKAMTVIAKLDKLEKPNTGLYPV
;
A
#
# COMPACT_ATOMS: atom_id res chain seq x y z
N MET A 1 -33.39 15.47 17.25
CA MET A 1 -33.77 14.54 16.17
C MET A 1 -33.42 15.16 14.82
N LYS A 2 -32.73 14.38 13.98
CA LYS A 2 -32.47 14.46 12.54
C LYS A 2 -30.98 14.44 12.17
N PHE A 3 -30.71 13.45 11.35
CA PHE A 3 -29.49 12.83 10.87
C PHE A 3 -29.29 13.23 9.39
N ILE A 4 -28.06 13.02 8.90
CA ILE A 4 -27.66 12.74 7.50
C ILE A 4 -27.54 13.91 6.50
N ALA A 5 -26.29 14.13 6.08
CA ALA A 5 -25.77 14.05 4.69
C ALA A 5 -24.83 15.22 4.37
N LEU A 6 -23.54 14.92 4.16
CA LEU A 6 -22.71 15.63 3.21
C LEU A 6 -21.56 14.70 2.79
N PHE A 7 -21.87 13.91 1.76
CA PHE A 7 -20.88 13.22 0.94
C PHE A 7 -20.94 13.91 -0.43
N THR A 8 -19.99 14.80 -0.72
CA THR A 8 -19.74 15.26 -2.09
C THR A 8 -18.25 15.55 -2.29
N ALA A 9 -17.68 14.70 -3.13
CA ALA A 9 -16.49 14.83 -3.97
C ALA A 9 -15.84 16.22 -4.08
N GLY A 10 -14.51 16.23 -3.95
CA GLY A 10 -13.63 17.35 -4.24
C GLY A 10 -12.20 16.88 -4.55
N VAL A 11 -12.01 16.43 -5.80
CA VAL A 11 -10.82 16.57 -6.66
C VAL A 11 -9.46 16.80 -5.98
N LEU A 12 -8.56 15.82 -6.11
CA LEU A 12 -7.11 16.06 -6.12
C LEU A 12 -6.53 15.40 -7.36
N SER A 13 -6.25 16.23 -8.37
CA SER A 13 -5.56 15.86 -9.61
C SER A 13 -4.07 15.70 -9.33
N PHE A 14 -3.54 14.51 -9.56
CA PHE A 14 -2.10 14.25 -9.64
C PHE A 14 -1.53 14.83 -10.94
N PRO A 15 -0.32 15.42 -10.94
CA PRO A 15 0.32 15.91 -12.16
C PRO A 15 1.12 14.78 -12.84
N PHE A 16 0.45 13.71 -13.26
CA PHE A 16 1.03 12.77 -14.24
C PHE A 16 -0.06 12.31 -15.22
N PRO A 17 0.18 12.35 -16.54
CA PRO A 17 -0.86 12.16 -17.53
C PRO A 17 -1.31 10.70 -17.57
N PHE A 18 -2.56 10.46 -17.16
CA PHE A 18 -3.28 9.25 -17.51
C PHE A 18 -3.87 9.42 -18.92
N PRO A 19 -3.46 8.64 -19.94
CA PRO A 19 -4.20 8.59 -21.19
C PRO A 19 -5.58 7.98 -20.92
N GLY A 20 -6.62 8.70 -21.33
CA GLY A 20 -8.01 8.38 -21.08
C GLY A 20 -8.42 7.00 -21.59
N ILE A 21 -8.98 6.20 -20.69
CA ILE A 21 -9.79 5.04 -21.06
C ILE A 21 -11.09 5.59 -21.63
N GLY A 22 -11.21 5.56 -22.96
CA GLY A 22 -12.44 5.85 -23.66
C GLY A 22 -13.55 4.92 -23.17
N TYR A 23 -14.68 5.50 -22.78
CA TYR A 23 -15.90 4.78 -22.45
C TYR A 23 -16.36 3.94 -23.64
N MET A 24 -16.22 2.62 -23.56
CA MET A 24 -16.88 1.69 -24.47
C MET A 24 -18.38 1.75 -24.20
N LYS A 25 -19.15 2.19 -25.20
CA LYS A 25 -20.61 2.25 -25.17
C LYS A 25 -21.20 0.89 -24.79
N SER A 26 -22.10 0.92 -23.82
CA SER A 26 -23.01 -0.18 -23.49
C SER A 26 -23.82 -0.59 -24.74
N GLY A 27 -23.64 -1.83 -25.19
CA GLY A 27 -24.36 -2.41 -26.32
C GLY A 27 -24.32 -3.94 -26.32
N SER A 28 -25.50 -4.53 -26.13
CA SER A 28 -25.91 -5.93 -26.33
C SER A 28 -25.24 -7.06 -25.52
N ARG A 29 -26.03 -7.57 -24.58
CA ARG A 29 -26.01 -8.90 -23.96
C ARG A 29 -25.42 -9.98 -24.88
N LEU A 30 -24.18 -10.41 -24.59
CA LEU A 30 -23.62 -11.63 -25.15
C LEU A 30 -24.48 -12.82 -24.72
N GLN A 31 -25.22 -13.41 -25.66
CA GLN A 31 -25.84 -14.71 -25.46
C GLN A 31 -24.71 -15.72 -25.26
N ARG A 32 -24.68 -16.39 -24.10
CA ARG A 32 -23.81 -17.54 -23.87
C ARG A 32 -24.20 -18.63 -24.87
N SER A 33 -23.31 -18.93 -25.81
CA SER A 33 -23.38 -20.16 -26.58
C SER A 33 -23.18 -21.35 -25.62
N ASN A 34 -24.20 -22.21 -25.56
CA ASN A 34 -24.10 -23.53 -24.93
C ASN A 34 -23.16 -24.40 -25.78
N GLN A 35 -21.88 -24.49 -25.41
CA GLN A 35 -21.02 -25.59 -25.82
C GLN A 35 -19.78 -25.65 -24.91
N GLY A 36 -19.68 -26.72 -24.12
CA GLY A 36 -18.53 -27.02 -23.27
C GLY A 36 -18.93 -27.38 -21.84
N SER A 37 -19.17 -28.66 -21.61
CA SER A 37 -19.40 -29.26 -20.30
C SER A 37 -18.25 -29.00 -19.32
N HIS A 38 -18.50 -28.20 -18.28
CA HIS A 38 -17.62 -28.15 -17.11
C HIS A 38 -17.91 -29.36 -16.20
N PRO A 39 -16.92 -30.20 -15.85
CA PRO A 39 -17.13 -31.24 -14.86
C PRO A 39 -17.36 -30.60 -13.48
N ARG A 40 -18.50 -30.95 -12.86
CA ARG A 40 -18.77 -30.70 -11.45
C ARG A 40 -17.79 -31.56 -10.64
N TYR A 41 -16.86 -30.95 -9.92
CA TYR A 41 -16.05 -31.65 -8.94
C TYR A 41 -16.96 -32.05 -7.76
N MET A 42 -17.38 -33.31 -7.74
CA MET A 42 -17.95 -33.93 -6.55
C MET A 42 -16.83 -34.20 -5.54
N ASN A 43 -17.10 -33.83 -4.28
CA ASN A 43 -16.27 -34.08 -3.10
C ASN A 43 -15.83 -35.55 -3.03
N SER A 44 -14.52 -35.79 -3.17
CA SER A 44 -13.85 -36.94 -2.59
C SER A 44 -12.77 -36.37 -1.67
N GLY A 45 -12.72 -36.84 -0.42
CA GLY A 45 -11.88 -36.32 0.66
C GLY A 45 -10.38 -36.60 0.48
N ALA A 46 -9.81 -36.19 -0.64
CA ALA A 46 -8.39 -36.15 -0.88
C ALA A 46 -7.90 -34.71 -0.71
N GLU A 47 -6.91 -34.49 0.15
CA GLU A 47 -6.17 -33.22 0.18
C GLU A 47 -5.71 -32.86 -1.26
N PRO A 48 -5.86 -31.60 -1.67
CA PRO A 48 -5.47 -31.19 -3.01
C PRO A 48 -3.96 -31.36 -3.15
N LYS A 49 -3.54 -32.45 -3.80
CA LYS A 49 -2.17 -32.58 -4.29
C LYS A 49 -1.98 -31.45 -5.28
N PHE A 50 -1.18 -30.45 -4.91
CA PHE A 50 -0.70 -29.37 -5.78
C PHE A 50 0.16 -30.01 -6.89
N SER A 51 -0.53 -30.61 -7.86
CA SER A 51 0.05 -31.08 -9.09
C SER A 51 0.74 -29.91 -9.77
N LYS A 52 1.92 -30.18 -10.32
CA LYS A 52 2.81 -29.27 -11.07
C LYS A 52 2.12 -28.72 -12.33
N ASP A 53 1.07 -27.92 -12.19
CA ASP A 53 0.40 -27.24 -13.30
C ASP A 53 1.26 -26.05 -13.76
N HIS A 54 2.27 -26.34 -14.58
CA HIS A 54 3.15 -25.34 -15.20
C HIS A 54 2.42 -24.60 -16.34
N GLY A 55 1.39 -25.21 -16.94
CA GLY A 55 0.66 -24.67 -18.08
C GLY A 55 -0.16 -23.42 -17.75
N ARG A 56 -0.73 -23.35 -16.54
CA ARG A 56 -1.48 -22.16 -16.07
C ARG A 56 -0.61 -21.04 -15.51
N LYS A 57 0.60 -21.34 -15.04
CA LYS A 57 1.48 -20.36 -14.37
C LYS A 57 2.16 -19.42 -15.36
N ASN A 58 2.59 -19.93 -16.50
CA ASN A 58 3.35 -19.16 -17.48
C ASN A 58 2.54 -18.01 -18.10
N PRO A 59 1.27 -18.20 -18.52
CA PRO A 59 0.46 -17.10 -19.04
C PRO A 59 0.22 -15.97 -18.03
N VAL A 60 0.07 -16.31 -16.75
CA VAL A 60 -0.10 -15.32 -15.67
C VAL A 60 1.18 -14.53 -15.45
N LYS A 61 2.33 -15.22 -15.45
CA LYS A 61 3.65 -14.64 -15.36
C LYS A 61 3.91 -13.66 -16.52
N GLU A 62 3.61 -14.06 -17.75
CA GLU A 62 3.76 -13.23 -18.95
C GLU A 62 2.84 -12.00 -18.92
N ALA A 63 1.58 -12.17 -18.55
CA ALA A 63 0.63 -11.06 -18.45
C ALA A 63 1.04 -10.03 -17.38
N PHE A 64 1.58 -10.51 -16.25
CA PHE A 64 2.12 -9.65 -15.22
C PHE A 64 3.33 -8.87 -15.73
N LEU A 65 4.34 -9.54 -16.30
CA LEU A 65 5.53 -8.88 -16.83
C LEU A 65 5.21 -7.87 -17.93
N HIS A 66 4.28 -8.19 -18.83
CA HIS A 66 3.83 -7.26 -19.86
C HIS A 66 3.27 -5.97 -19.23
N THR A 67 2.37 -6.10 -18.25
CA THR A 67 1.80 -4.96 -17.53
C THR A 67 2.88 -4.19 -16.77
N TRP A 68 3.70 -4.89 -15.98
CA TRP A 68 4.78 -4.31 -15.19
C TRP A 68 5.76 -3.53 -16.06
N SER A 69 6.12 -4.04 -17.24
CA SER A 69 7.02 -3.37 -18.17
C SER A 69 6.52 -2.00 -18.63
N GLY A 70 5.20 -1.81 -18.74
CA GLY A 70 4.59 -0.54 -19.08
C GLY A 70 4.55 0.47 -17.92
N TYR A 71 4.48 -0.03 -16.68
CA TYR A 71 4.33 0.78 -15.48
C TYR A 71 5.61 0.92 -14.63
N LYS A 72 6.70 0.24 -14.97
CA LYS A 72 7.98 0.30 -14.23
C LYS A 72 8.58 1.71 -14.10
N LYS A 73 8.11 2.68 -14.89
CA LYS A 73 8.50 4.10 -14.79
C LYS A 73 7.83 4.84 -13.63
N TYR A 74 6.79 4.28 -13.03
CA TYR A 74 6.07 4.87 -11.90
C TYR A 74 6.61 4.29 -10.59
N GLY A 75 7.13 5.15 -9.71
CA GLY A 75 7.77 4.74 -8.46
C GLY A 75 6.87 3.92 -7.54
N ALA A 76 5.59 4.26 -7.44
CA ALA A 76 4.61 3.53 -6.63
C ALA A 76 4.46 2.07 -7.07
N THR A 77 4.24 1.83 -8.37
CA THR A 77 4.09 0.49 -8.93
C THR A 77 5.39 -0.31 -8.82
N LEU A 78 6.55 0.36 -8.91
CA LEU A 78 7.84 -0.28 -8.79
C LEU A 78 8.05 -0.85 -7.37
N VAL A 79 7.74 -0.07 -6.33
CA VAL A 79 7.87 -0.54 -4.94
C VAL A 79 6.83 -1.62 -4.61
N ASP A 80 5.57 -1.41 -5.00
CA ASP A 80 4.46 -2.33 -4.72
C ASP A 80 4.66 -3.70 -5.40
N SER A 81 5.30 -3.72 -6.57
CA SER A 81 5.57 -4.97 -7.30
C SER A 81 6.75 -5.79 -6.79
N LEU A 82 7.62 -5.26 -5.92
CA LEU A 82 8.84 -5.95 -5.46
C LEU A 82 8.58 -7.34 -4.89
N THR A 83 7.60 -7.43 -3.99
CA THR A 83 7.25 -8.69 -3.32
C THR A 83 6.72 -9.72 -4.32
N THR A 84 5.92 -9.25 -5.29
CA THR A 84 5.38 -10.09 -6.37
C THR A 84 6.48 -10.56 -7.31
N LEU A 85 7.40 -9.68 -7.73
CA LEU A 85 8.56 -10.03 -8.55
C LEU A 85 9.40 -11.11 -7.88
N TRP A 86 9.67 -10.94 -6.58
CA TRP A 86 10.45 -11.92 -5.82
C TRP A 86 9.74 -13.28 -5.73
N LEU A 87 8.44 -13.28 -5.42
CA LEU A 87 7.63 -14.49 -5.25
C LEU A 87 7.40 -15.25 -6.56
N MET A 88 7.29 -14.53 -7.68
CA MET A 88 7.14 -15.09 -9.02
C MET A 88 8.46 -15.48 -9.68
N ASP A 89 9.58 -15.37 -8.97
CA ASP A 89 10.92 -15.73 -9.45
C ASP A 89 11.45 -14.84 -10.60
N PHE A 90 11.01 -13.59 -10.64
CA PHE A 90 11.49 -12.55 -11.57
C PHE A 90 12.64 -11.76 -10.96
N LYS A 91 13.78 -12.43 -10.78
CA LYS A 91 14.93 -11.89 -10.04
C LYS A 91 15.65 -10.75 -10.76
N ASP A 92 15.68 -10.78 -12.09
CA ASP A 92 16.33 -9.74 -12.90
C ASP A 92 15.54 -8.43 -12.84
N GLU A 93 14.22 -8.51 -12.97
CA GLU A 93 13.29 -7.38 -12.83
C GLU A 93 13.26 -6.84 -11.39
N PHE A 94 13.35 -7.75 -10.40
CA PHE A 94 13.51 -7.36 -9.00
C PHE A 94 14.79 -6.54 -8.81
N LYS A 95 15.93 -7.01 -9.32
CA LYS A 95 17.20 -6.29 -9.22
C LYS A 95 17.16 -4.93 -9.89
N TYR A 96 16.56 -4.85 -11.08
CA TYR A 96 16.32 -3.57 -11.77
C TYR A 96 15.50 -2.59 -10.90
N SER A 97 14.49 -3.12 -10.21
CA SER A 97 13.65 -2.34 -9.31
C SER A 97 14.43 -1.83 -8.10
N VAL A 98 15.21 -2.70 -7.44
CA VAL A 98 16.10 -2.31 -6.32
C VAL A 98 17.09 -1.22 -6.74
N ASP A 99 17.72 -1.36 -7.90
CA ASP A 99 18.67 -0.38 -8.44
C ASP A 99 18.00 0.96 -8.76
N SER A 100 16.73 0.95 -9.13
CA SER A 100 15.93 2.16 -9.36
C SER A 100 15.53 2.83 -8.04
N ILE A 101 15.09 2.05 -7.05
CA ILE A 101 14.73 2.55 -5.71
C ILE A 101 15.93 3.18 -5.02
N LYS A 102 17.12 2.63 -5.21
CA LYS A 102 18.37 3.19 -4.66
C LYS A 102 18.58 4.65 -5.07
N LYS A 103 18.05 5.07 -6.22
CA LYS A 103 18.19 6.44 -6.75
C LYS A 103 17.10 7.39 -6.28
N ILE A 104 16.06 6.88 -5.62
CA ILE A 104 14.96 7.70 -5.11
C ILE A 104 15.44 8.37 -3.82
N ASP A 105 15.22 9.68 -3.75
CA ASP A 105 15.44 10.47 -2.54
C ASP A 105 14.10 10.66 -1.82
N PHE A 106 13.95 10.04 -0.65
CA PHE A 106 12.74 10.17 0.19
C PHE A 106 12.86 11.29 1.23
N THR A 107 13.94 12.08 1.23
CA THR A 107 14.18 13.08 2.29
C THR A 107 13.42 14.39 2.09
N VAL A 108 13.24 14.81 0.84
CA VAL A 108 12.61 16.09 0.50
C VAL A 108 11.62 15.90 -0.65
N SER A 109 10.46 16.54 -0.52
CA SER A 109 9.48 16.63 -1.62
C SER A 109 8.93 18.05 -1.70
N ASN A 110 8.56 18.46 -2.91
CA ASN A 110 7.81 19.69 -3.15
C ASN A 110 6.30 19.45 -3.25
N GLU A 111 5.90 18.18 -3.30
CA GLU A 111 4.51 17.76 -3.44
C GLU A 111 3.93 17.32 -2.11
N MET A 112 2.60 17.40 -2.04
CA MET A 112 1.84 16.89 -0.92
C MET A 112 1.70 15.38 -1.02
N ILE A 113 1.93 14.72 0.09
CA ILE A 113 2.02 13.27 0.16
C ILE A 113 0.96 12.75 1.11
N ASN A 114 0.31 11.65 0.72
CA ASN A 114 -0.63 10.96 1.56
C ASN A 114 0.10 9.96 2.47
N TYR A 115 -0.02 10.16 3.78
CA TYR A 115 0.58 9.31 4.80
C TYR A 115 0.17 7.83 4.67
N LEU A 116 -1.11 7.56 4.38
CA LEU A 116 -1.61 6.18 4.28
C LEU A 116 -0.97 5.44 3.12
N GLU A 117 -0.95 6.06 1.94
CA GLU A 117 -0.42 5.46 0.72
C GLU A 117 1.06 5.14 0.86
N ILE A 118 1.84 6.06 1.44
CA ILE A 118 3.26 5.82 1.70
C ILE A 118 3.47 4.71 2.74
N THR A 119 2.65 4.67 3.79
CA THR A 119 2.79 3.64 4.83
C THR A 119 2.48 2.26 4.25
N ILE A 120 1.31 2.06 3.64
CA ILE A 120 0.87 0.72 3.22
C ILE A 120 1.58 0.22 1.96
N SER A 121 1.84 1.11 0.99
CA SER A 121 2.40 0.70 -0.30
C SER A 121 3.94 0.76 -0.31
N TYR A 122 4.52 1.87 0.17
CA TYR A 122 5.97 2.04 0.11
C TYR A 122 6.67 1.38 1.29
N LEU A 123 6.32 1.75 2.53
CA LEU A 123 6.97 1.16 3.70
C LEU A 123 6.66 -0.34 3.80
N GLY A 124 5.40 -0.74 3.57
CA GLY A 124 5.00 -2.15 3.47
C GLY A 124 5.73 -2.92 2.36
N GLY A 125 5.81 -2.34 1.16
CA GLY A 125 6.50 -2.95 0.02
C GLY A 125 8.00 -3.12 0.24
N LEU A 126 8.68 -2.10 0.78
CA LEU A 126 10.12 -2.13 1.07
C LEU A 126 10.45 -3.12 2.19
N THR A 127 9.70 -3.09 3.30
CA THR A 127 9.94 -3.99 4.43
C THR A 127 9.61 -5.44 4.07
N GLY A 128 8.50 -5.68 3.37
CA GLY A 128 8.16 -7.03 2.89
C GLY A 128 9.15 -7.56 1.86
N ALA A 129 9.64 -6.72 0.95
CA ALA A 129 10.66 -7.14 -0.01
C ALA A 129 12.01 -7.41 0.65
N TYR A 130 12.38 -6.64 1.69
CA TYR A 130 13.56 -6.93 2.50
C TYR A 130 13.45 -8.28 3.22
N ASP A 131 12.30 -8.58 3.82
CA ASP A 131 12.07 -9.85 4.51
C ASP A 131 12.22 -11.07 3.58
N LEU A 132 11.87 -10.91 2.31
CA LEU A 132 11.95 -11.96 1.30
C LEU A 132 13.35 -12.09 0.66
N SER A 133 14.03 -10.97 0.44
CA SER A 133 15.27 -10.90 -0.35
C SER A 133 16.55 -10.76 0.47
N GLY A 134 16.47 -10.17 1.66
CA GLY A 134 17.62 -9.81 2.49
C GLY A 134 18.43 -8.62 1.95
N GLU A 135 17.94 -7.88 0.96
CA GLU A 135 18.68 -6.76 0.36
C GLU A 135 18.70 -5.51 1.25
N ASP A 136 19.83 -5.23 1.90
CA ASP A 136 20.00 -4.12 2.85
C ASP A 136 19.63 -2.74 2.29
N VAL A 137 19.72 -2.53 0.97
CA VAL A 137 19.35 -1.26 0.33
C VAL A 137 17.87 -0.95 0.59
N LEU A 138 17.01 -1.97 0.58
CA LEU A 138 15.57 -1.82 0.83
C LEU A 138 15.31 -1.40 2.28
N LEU A 139 16.02 -2.02 3.23
CA LEU A 139 15.92 -1.65 4.65
C LEU A 139 16.38 -0.22 4.90
N LYS A 140 17.50 0.20 4.31
CA LYS A 140 18.00 1.58 4.44
C LYS A 140 16.98 2.60 3.93
N GLN A 141 16.36 2.33 2.79
CA GLN A 141 15.32 3.20 2.24
C GLN A 141 14.05 3.19 3.10
N ALA A 142 13.66 2.04 3.63
CA ALA A 142 12.52 1.93 4.55
C ALA A 142 12.73 2.76 5.83
N ILE A 143 13.95 2.77 6.38
CA ILE A 143 14.30 3.59 7.55
C ILE A 143 14.17 5.08 7.24
N VAL A 144 14.75 5.54 6.12
CA VAL A 144 14.65 6.95 5.70
C VAL A 144 13.19 7.37 5.56
N LEU A 145 12.38 6.53 4.89
CA LEU A 145 10.96 6.78 4.71
C LEU A 145 10.19 6.82 6.04
N ALA A 146 10.46 5.86 6.92
CA ALA A 146 9.81 5.77 8.23
C ALA A 146 10.15 6.97 9.13
N ASP A 147 11.40 7.45 9.10
CA ASP A 147 11.81 8.64 9.84
C ASP A 147 11.06 9.90 9.33
N GLN A 148 10.82 10.01 8.03
CA GLN A 148 9.98 11.07 7.48
C GLN A 148 8.51 10.93 7.87
N LEU A 149 7.98 9.70 7.92
CA LEU A 149 6.60 9.45 8.37
C LEU A 149 6.41 9.84 9.84
N LEU A 150 7.44 9.73 10.68
CA LEU A 150 7.36 10.14 12.09
C LEU A 150 7.08 11.65 12.25
N LEU A 151 7.48 12.49 11.29
CA LEU A 151 7.17 13.92 11.29
C LEU A 151 5.66 14.19 11.25
N THR A 152 4.86 13.28 10.67
CA THR A 152 3.40 13.44 10.61
C THR A 152 2.74 13.43 11.99
N PHE A 153 3.41 12.85 12.99
CA PHE A 153 2.95 12.76 14.36
C PHE A 153 3.36 14.00 15.19
N GLU A 154 4.13 14.92 14.64
CA GLU A 154 4.53 16.18 15.28
C GLU A 154 3.39 17.22 15.23
N THR A 155 2.24 16.82 15.75
CA THR A 155 1.06 17.68 15.89
C THR A 155 0.79 17.95 17.37
N PRO A 156 0.11 19.06 17.72
CA PRO A 156 -0.29 19.32 19.10
C PRO A 156 -1.15 18.20 19.72
N SER A 157 -1.94 17.48 18.90
CA SER A 157 -2.72 16.32 19.34
C SER A 157 -1.88 15.05 19.47
N GLY A 158 -0.76 14.98 18.74
CA GLY A 158 0.11 13.81 18.61
C GLY A 158 -0.47 12.71 17.72
N TYR A 159 -1.52 12.98 16.96
CA TYR A 159 -2.05 12.08 15.92
C TYR A 159 -1.39 12.39 14.56
N PRO A 160 -1.18 11.37 13.71
CA PRO A 160 -0.63 11.57 12.38
C PRO A 160 -1.61 12.34 11.49
N VAL A 161 -1.10 13.33 10.77
CA VAL A 161 -1.85 13.98 9.68
C VAL A 161 -1.88 13.09 8.44
N THR A 162 -2.99 13.13 7.69
CA THR A 162 -3.11 12.37 6.44
C THR A 162 -2.29 12.96 5.30
N GLU A 163 -2.04 14.26 5.34
CA GLU A 163 -1.32 14.99 4.29
C GLU A 163 -0.14 15.76 4.88
N PHE A 164 1.03 15.60 4.27
CA PHE A 164 2.26 16.26 4.71
C PHE A 164 3.25 16.40 3.55
N ILE A 165 4.36 17.07 3.79
CA ILE A 165 5.44 17.26 2.82
C ILE A 165 6.74 16.73 3.43
N PHE A 166 7.47 15.87 2.71
CA PHE A 166 8.78 15.37 3.16
C PHE A 166 9.75 16.53 3.45
N GLY A 167 10.47 16.43 4.56
CA GLY A 167 11.38 17.45 5.06
C GLY A 167 10.72 18.68 5.70
N LYS A 168 9.40 18.90 5.54
CA LYS A 168 8.67 20.03 6.13
C LYS A 168 7.65 19.62 7.21
N GLY A 169 7.15 18.40 7.15
CA GLY A 169 6.16 17.88 8.10
C GLY A 169 4.72 18.35 7.80
N PRO A 170 3.86 18.44 8.84
CA PRO A 170 2.46 18.84 8.71
C PRO A 170 2.31 20.26 8.14
N ILE A 171 1.31 20.46 7.28
CA ILE A 171 1.05 21.76 6.65
C ILE A 171 0.22 22.63 7.62
N PRO A 172 0.70 23.84 7.99
CA PRO A 172 -0.06 24.73 8.86
C PRO A 172 -1.44 25.07 8.27
N GLY A 173 -2.49 24.94 9.08
CA GLY A 173 -3.88 25.21 8.66
C GLY A 173 -4.55 24.08 7.87
N ARG A 174 -3.84 23.00 7.53
CA ARG A 174 -4.40 21.82 6.83
C ARG A 174 -4.19 20.54 7.64
N VAL A 175 -4.79 20.52 8.83
CA VAL A 175 -4.73 19.36 9.74
C VAL A 175 -5.92 18.46 9.48
N ILE A 176 -5.73 17.46 8.63
CA ILE A 176 -6.71 16.40 8.39
C ILE A 176 -6.19 15.15 9.11
N ILE A 177 -7.00 14.62 10.03
CA ILE A 177 -6.70 13.40 10.77
C ILE A 177 -7.82 12.41 10.46
N ALA A 178 -7.43 11.22 10.02
CA ALA A 178 -8.37 10.14 9.75
C ALA A 178 -8.08 8.95 10.67
N ILE A 179 -9.12 8.32 11.21
CA ILE A 179 -8.97 7.12 12.07
C ILE A 179 -8.23 6.00 11.34
N VAL A 180 -8.46 5.86 10.03
CA VAL A 180 -7.75 4.88 9.21
C VAL A 180 -6.24 5.15 9.20
N ALA A 181 -5.79 6.42 9.17
CA ALA A 181 -4.37 6.76 9.27
C ALA A 181 -3.78 6.39 10.63
N ILE A 182 -4.58 6.53 11.70
CA ILE A 182 -4.15 6.14 13.05
C ILE A 182 -4.01 4.62 13.18
N ARG A 183 -4.87 3.83 12.54
CA ARG A 183 -4.99 2.36 12.76
C ARG A 183 -4.36 1.49 11.68
N THR A 184 -3.71 2.06 10.67
CA THR A 184 -3.13 1.32 9.53
C THR A 184 -1.62 1.53 9.42
N CYS A 185 -0.93 1.67 10.55
CA CYS A 185 0.54 1.83 10.54
C CYS A 185 1.26 0.90 11.52
N GLN A 186 0.52 0.21 12.37
CA GLN A 186 1.06 -0.61 13.45
C GLN A 186 1.86 -1.78 12.88
N LEU A 187 1.37 -2.39 11.80
CA LEU A 187 2.02 -3.57 11.24
C LEU A 187 3.40 -3.21 10.70
N GLU A 188 3.49 -2.15 9.90
CA GLU A 188 4.68 -1.69 9.22
C GLU A 188 5.72 -1.15 10.22
N PHE A 189 5.29 -0.31 11.17
CA PHE A 189 6.19 0.24 12.18
C PHE A 189 6.67 -0.80 13.21
N THR A 190 5.80 -1.74 13.61
CA THR A 190 6.21 -2.84 14.48
C THR A 190 7.19 -3.75 13.76
N ARG A 191 6.93 -4.06 12.48
CA ARG A 191 7.86 -4.88 11.70
C ARG A 191 9.21 -4.20 11.54
N LEU A 192 9.22 -2.90 11.25
CA LEU A 192 10.45 -2.12 11.17
C LEU A 192 11.23 -2.16 12.50
N THR A 193 10.55 -1.98 13.63
CA THR A 193 11.15 -2.11 14.98
C THR A 193 11.78 -3.48 15.19
N GLN A 194 11.12 -4.56 14.77
CA GLN A 194 11.65 -5.92 14.92
C GLN A 194 12.95 -6.13 14.14
N ILE A 195 13.04 -5.54 12.95
CA ILE A 195 14.19 -5.65 12.05
C ILE A 195 15.34 -4.74 12.51
N THR A 196 15.06 -3.46 12.80
CA THR A 196 16.08 -2.46 13.13
C THR A 196 16.47 -2.45 14.61
N LYS A 197 15.65 -3.04 15.48
CA LYS A 197 15.71 -2.95 16.95
C LYS A 197 15.47 -1.54 17.53
N ASP A 198 15.06 -0.59 16.69
CA ASP A 198 14.72 0.77 17.13
C ASP A 198 13.24 0.83 17.52
N LYS A 199 12.98 0.99 18.83
CA LYS A 199 11.62 0.98 19.40
C LYS A 199 10.79 2.21 19.06
N LYS A 200 11.41 3.29 18.57
CA LYS A 200 10.70 4.56 18.33
C LYS A 200 9.50 4.39 17.41
N TYR A 201 9.58 3.49 16.43
CA TYR A 201 8.51 3.26 15.45
C TYR A 201 7.29 2.59 16.09
N GLU A 202 7.48 1.45 16.77
CA GLU A 202 6.42 0.74 17.48
C GLU A 202 5.82 1.61 18.59
N GLU A 203 6.66 2.27 19.40
CA GLU A 203 6.19 3.14 20.49
C GLU A 203 5.29 4.25 19.97
N LYS A 204 5.64 4.89 18.85
CA LYS A 204 4.81 5.94 18.24
C LYS A 204 3.47 5.37 17.75
N ALA A 205 3.49 4.26 17.02
CA ALA A 205 2.31 3.64 16.45
C ALA A 205 1.33 3.10 17.51
N MET A 206 1.86 2.55 18.61
CA MET A 206 1.04 2.03 19.71
C MET A 206 0.52 3.14 20.63
N THR A 207 1.30 4.21 20.83
CA THR A 207 0.87 5.37 21.63
C THR A 207 -0.38 6.02 21.05
N VAL A 208 -0.46 6.17 19.72
CA VAL A 208 -1.64 6.78 19.08
C VAL A 208 -2.90 5.92 19.20
N ILE A 209 -2.77 4.59 19.12
CA ILE A 209 -3.90 3.69 19.39
C ILE A 209 -4.32 3.76 20.85
N ALA A 210 -3.36 3.70 21.78
CA ALA A 210 -3.68 3.78 23.21
C ALA A 210 -4.36 5.10 23.59
N LYS A 211 -4.00 6.21 22.93
CA LYS A 211 -4.70 7.49 23.05
C LYS A 211 -6.12 7.42 22.48
N LEU A 212 -6.28 6.84 21.29
CA LEU A 212 -7.57 6.68 20.63
C LEU A 212 -8.53 5.83 21.49
N ASP A 213 -8.05 4.76 22.10
CA ASP A 213 -8.85 3.84 22.92
C ASP A 213 -9.39 4.46 24.20
N LYS A 214 -8.73 5.51 24.72
CA LYS A 214 -9.14 6.27 25.90
C LYS A 214 -10.19 7.34 25.59
N LEU A 215 -10.48 7.62 24.32
CA LEU A 215 -11.52 8.59 23.96
C LEU A 215 -12.89 8.07 24.36
N GLU A 216 -13.76 8.98 24.81
CA GLU A 216 -15.15 8.66 25.07
C GLU A 216 -15.85 8.23 23.79
N LYS A 217 -16.48 7.06 23.83
CA LYS A 217 -17.18 6.45 22.69
C LYS A 217 -18.66 6.81 22.80
N PRO A 218 -19.22 7.62 21.89
CA PRO A 218 -20.62 8.06 21.98
C PRO A 218 -21.60 6.88 21.89
N ASN A 219 -21.20 5.80 21.21
CA ASN A 219 -21.88 4.51 21.20
C ASN A 219 -20.91 3.44 21.70
N THR A 220 -21.36 2.56 22.60
CA THR A 220 -20.54 1.49 23.19
C THR A 220 -19.81 0.70 22.10
N GLY A 221 -18.48 0.82 22.08
CA GLY A 221 -17.61 0.08 21.16
C GLY A 221 -17.40 0.69 19.77
N LEU A 222 -17.99 1.84 19.45
CA LEU A 222 -17.82 2.50 18.14
C LEU A 222 -17.02 3.81 18.26
N TYR A 223 -16.12 4.03 17.30
CA TYR A 223 -15.44 5.32 17.15
C TYR A 223 -16.24 6.26 16.25
N PRO A 224 -16.25 7.58 16.52
CA PRO A 224 -16.84 8.56 15.61
C PRO A 224 -15.97 8.68 14.36
N VAL A 225 -16.57 8.57 13.17
CA VAL A 225 -15.87 8.63 11.86
C VAL A 225 -15.98 10.01 11.26
#